data_AF-A0A4R1Y3T3-F1
#
_entry.id   AF-A0A4R1Y3T3-F1
#
_cell.length_a   1.000
_cell.length_b   1.000
_cell.length_c   1.000
_cell.angle_alpha   90.00
_cell.angle_beta   90.00
_cell.angle_gamma   90.00
#
_symmetry.space_group_name_H-M   'P 1'
#
loop_
_entity.id
_entity.type
_entity.pdbx_description
1 polymer ?
#
loop_
_entity_poly.entity_id
_entity_poly.type
_entity_poly.pdbx_seq_one_letter_code
_entity_poly.pdbx_strand_id
1 'polypeptide(L)'
;MNNDPQFPPQEPNFNSMPPQTAPINNSPLSASGRFTRYSFFGWNCALSLFTFGSLFIAYLLSPDLLSGSISILSWLLLLVCYVVLIYFSFVIMIRRLHDLDQSGWLSLLNFVPLANVGLIVYLIFFKGSEGSNRYGPPRPALGWEKVMAWSYILVMILAVVAGTMFAAYFASQMPQTLPEQQFESEF
;
A
#
# COMPACT_ATOMS: atom_id res chain seq x y z
N MET A 1 54.52 15.09 -21.97
CA MET A 1 53.10 15.43 -21.89
C MET A 1 52.36 14.33 -22.65
N ASN A 2 51.83 13.35 -21.93
CA ASN A 2 51.11 12.21 -22.52
C ASN A 2 49.73 12.70 -22.98
N ASN A 3 49.50 12.69 -24.29
CA ASN A 3 48.18 12.89 -24.88
C ASN A 3 47.61 11.51 -25.22
N ASP A 4 47.15 10.79 -24.21
CA ASP A 4 46.34 9.60 -24.44
C ASP A 4 44.92 10.04 -24.84
N PRO A 5 44.35 9.56 -25.95
CA PRO A 5 43.01 9.94 -26.36
C PRO A 5 41.99 9.43 -25.33
N GLN A 6 41.30 10.37 -24.67
CA GLN A 6 40.17 10.03 -23.81
C GLN A 6 39.03 9.52 -24.69
N PHE A 7 38.76 8.22 -24.62
CA PHE A 7 37.55 7.66 -25.20
C PHE A 7 36.33 8.25 -24.47
N PRO A 8 35.30 8.72 -25.19
CA PRO A 8 34.05 9.13 -24.57
C PRO A 8 33.45 7.95 -23.79
N PRO A 9 32.75 8.19 -22.66
CA PRO A 9 32.04 7.15 -21.94
C PRO A 9 31.11 6.42 -22.91
N GLN A 10 31.31 5.10 -23.10
CA GLN A 10 30.42 4.31 -23.94
C GLN A 10 29.02 4.33 -23.32
N GLU A 11 28.03 4.82 -24.07
CA GLU A 11 26.65 4.76 -23.62
C GLU A 11 26.24 3.30 -23.38
N PRO A 12 25.49 3.01 -22.30
CA PRO A 12 25.01 1.65 -22.03
C PRO A 12 24.24 1.12 -23.24
N ASN A 13 24.74 0.08 -23.89
CA ASN A 13 24.05 -0.57 -24.99
C ASN A 13 22.84 -1.34 -24.45
N PHE A 14 21.67 -0.68 -24.44
CA PHE A 14 20.42 -1.28 -23.96
C PHE A 14 19.97 -2.50 -24.78
N ASN A 15 20.52 -2.69 -25.99
CA ASN A 15 20.19 -3.83 -26.86
C ASN A 15 21.02 -5.09 -26.57
N SER A 16 22.06 -5.00 -25.74
CA SER A 16 22.86 -6.16 -25.32
C SER A 16 22.49 -6.70 -23.94
N MET A 17 21.45 -6.14 -23.29
CA MET A 17 20.91 -6.74 -22.08
C MET A 17 20.25 -8.05 -22.49
N PRO A 18 20.68 -9.21 -21.96
CA PRO A 18 19.99 -10.46 -22.24
C PRO A 18 18.51 -10.27 -21.86
N PRO A 19 17.56 -10.73 -22.68
CA PRO A 19 16.16 -10.68 -22.29
C PRO A 19 16.06 -11.35 -20.92
N GLN A 20 15.50 -10.66 -19.92
CA GLN A 20 15.37 -11.19 -18.56
C GLN A 20 14.41 -12.38 -18.59
N THR A 21 14.90 -13.54 -19.00
CA THR A 21 14.17 -14.80 -19.19
C THR A 21 14.53 -15.83 -18.13
N ALA A 22 15.22 -15.42 -17.05
CA ALA A 22 15.33 -16.29 -15.89
C ALA A 22 13.91 -16.59 -15.40
N PRO A 23 13.52 -17.87 -15.24
CA PRO A 23 12.25 -18.24 -14.64
C PRO A 23 12.36 -17.91 -13.15
N ILE A 24 12.21 -16.63 -12.81
CA ILE A 24 11.94 -16.21 -11.45
C ILE A 24 10.70 -16.98 -11.03
N ASN A 25 10.82 -17.80 -10.00
CA ASN A 25 9.70 -18.41 -9.30
C ASN A 25 8.77 -17.25 -8.89
N ASN A 26 7.80 -16.99 -9.75
CA ASN A 26 6.98 -15.79 -9.78
C ASN A 26 5.72 -15.98 -8.94
N SER A 27 5.74 -16.90 -7.97
CA SER A 27 4.58 -17.10 -7.14
C SER A 27 4.33 -15.80 -6.35
N PRO A 28 3.20 -15.11 -6.58
CA PRO A 28 2.88 -13.87 -5.86
C PRO A 28 2.73 -14.12 -4.35
N LEU A 29 2.58 -15.39 -3.96
CA LEU A 29 2.47 -15.87 -2.58
C LEU A 29 3.83 -15.96 -1.86
N SER A 30 4.94 -15.95 -2.58
CA SER A 30 6.27 -16.06 -1.96
C SER A 30 6.79 -14.69 -1.54
N ALA A 31 7.34 -14.61 -0.32
CA ALA A 31 8.06 -13.44 0.18
C ALA A 31 9.45 -13.25 -0.49
N SER A 32 9.86 -14.23 -1.31
CA SER A 32 11.11 -14.16 -2.06
C SER A 32 10.96 -13.31 -3.32
N GLY A 33 11.91 -12.39 -3.53
CA GLY A 33 11.98 -11.52 -4.69
C GLY A 33 11.65 -10.06 -4.39
N ARG A 34 11.62 -9.25 -5.45
CA ARG A 34 11.53 -7.78 -5.39
C ARG A 34 10.25 -7.26 -6.02
N PHE A 35 9.74 -6.15 -5.50
CA PHE A 35 8.66 -5.39 -6.11
C PHE A 35 9.04 -3.95 -6.36
N THR A 36 8.69 -3.48 -7.56
CA THR A 36 8.75 -2.05 -7.88
C THR A 36 7.68 -1.27 -7.12
N ARG A 37 7.83 0.05 -7.09
CA ARG A 37 6.80 0.97 -6.59
C ARG A 37 5.41 0.75 -7.20
N TYR A 38 5.34 0.47 -8.52
CA TYR A 38 4.05 0.25 -9.19
C TYR A 38 3.44 -1.09 -8.79
N SER A 39 4.24 -2.15 -8.71
CA SER A 39 3.76 -3.45 -8.22
C SER A 39 3.26 -3.34 -6.78
N PHE A 40 3.96 -2.59 -5.92
CA PHE A 40 3.51 -2.32 -4.55
C PHE A 40 2.12 -1.67 -4.51
N PHE A 41 1.89 -0.57 -5.23
CA PHE A 41 0.57 0.08 -5.27
C PHE A 41 -0.50 -0.79 -5.94
N GLY A 42 -0.16 -1.51 -7.01
CA GLY A 42 -1.11 -2.38 -7.72
C GLY A 42 -1.60 -3.55 -6.86
N TRP A 43 -0.71 -4.18 -6.09
CA TRP A 43 -1.11 -5.25 -5.17
C TRP A 43 -1.87 -4.71 -3.93
N ASN A 44 -1.54 -3.51 -3.44
CA ASN A 44 -2.36 -2.84 -2.42
C ASN A 44 -3.77 -2.51 -2.93
N CYS A 45 -3.91 -2.15 -4.21
CA CYS A 45 -5.21 -1.99 -4.86
C CYS A 45 -6.00 -3.31 -4.84
N ALA A 46 -5.36 -4.42 -5.22
CA ALA A 46 -6.00 -5.73 -5.21
C ALA A 46 -6.46 -6.15 -3.81
N LEU A 47 -5.66 -5.88 -2.77
CA LEU A 47 -6.04 -6.12 -1.37
C LEU A 47 -7.21 -5.23 -0.93
N SER A 48 -7.23 -3.97 -1.37
CA SER A 48 -8.33 -3.05 -1.06
C SER A 48 -9.64 -3.54 -1.69
N LEU A 49 -9.60 -3.95 -2.96
CA LEU A 49 -10.75 -4.54 -3.65
C LEU A 49 -11.24 -5.84 -2.98
N PHE A 50 -10.32 -6.71 -2.56
CA PHE A 50 -10.67 -7.90 -1.79
C PHE A 50 -11.35 -7.55 -0.47
N THR A 51 -10.85 -6.53 0.24
CA THR A 51 -11.44 -6.04 1.49
C THR A 51 -12.88 -5.55 1.26
N PHE A 52 -13.09 -4.66 0.28
CA PHE A 52 -14.43 -4.16 -0.05
C PHE A 52 -15.37 -5.27 -0.50
N GLY A 53 -14.87 -6.23 -1.30
CA GLY A 53 -15.65 -7.41 -1.71
C GLY A 53 -16.06 -8.27 -0.51
N SER A 54 -15.15 -8.51 0.44
CA SER A 54 -15.46 -9.28 1.66
C SER A 54 -16.49 -8.60 2.55
N LEU A 55 -16.41 -7.27 2.70
CA LEU A 55 -17.38 -6.47 3.44
C LEU A 55 -18.75 -6.46 2.75
N PHE A 56 -18.76 -6.37 1.42
CA PHE A 56 -19.99 -6.44 0.63
C PHE A 56 -20.69 -7.79 0.79
N ILE A 57 -19.93 -8.90 0.71
CA ILE A 57 -20.48 -10.25 0.95
C ILE A 57 -21.00 -10.38 2.39
N ALA A 58 -20.26 -9.90 3.38
CA ALA A 58 -20.71 -9.91 4.78
C ALA A 58 -22.01 -9.11 4.97
N TYR A 59 -22.16 -7.97 4.30
CA TYR A 59 -23.41 -7.20 4.28
C TYR A 59 -24.57 -7.98 3.65
N LEU A 60 -24.36 -8.70 2.54
CA LEU A 60 -25.41 -9.52 1.93
C LEU A 60 -25.86 -10.69 2.82
N LEU A 61 -24.93 -11.26 3.60
CA LEU A 61 -25.22 -12.34 4.55
C LEU A 61 -25.84 -11.85 5.87
N SER A 62 -25.74 -10.55 6.16
CA SER A 62 -26.24 -9.93 7.38
C SER A 62 -26.67 -8.50 7.08
N PRO A 63 -27.86 -8.31 6.47
CA PRO A 63 -28.33 -6.98 6.08
C PRO A 63 -28.50 -6.04 7.29
N ASP A 64 -28.73 -6.62 8.47
CA ASP A 64 -28.80 -5.90 9.75
C ASP A 64 -27.43 -5.49 10.33
N LEU A 65 -26.33 -5.65 9.57
CA LEU A 65 -24.97 -5.27 9.97
C LEU A 65 -24.89 -3.84 10.52
N LEU A 66 -25.64 -2.91 9.91
CA LEU A 66 -25.67 -1.49 10.30
C LEU A 66 -26.40 -1.26 11.64
N SER A 67 -27.24 -2.20 12.08
CA SER A 67 -27.93 -2.17 13.37
C SER A 67 -27.11 -2.79 14.51
N GLY A 68 -25.91 -3.31 14.21
CA GLY A 68 -24.99 -3.93 15.17
C GLY A 68 -25.21 -5.44 15.38
N SER A 69 -26.25 -6.01 14.78
CA SER A 69 -26.53 -7.45 14.81
C SER A 69 -25.77 -8.18 13.70
N ILE A 70 -24.55 -8.64 13.99
CA ILE A 70 -23.73 -9.41 13.05
C ILE A 70 -23.90 -10.90 13.33
N SER A 71 -24.27 -11.68 12.30
CA SER A 71 -24.33 -13.13 12.43
C SER A 71 -22.96 -13.75 12.70
N ILE A 72 -22.93 -14.85 13.46
CA ILE A 72 -21.68 -15.60 13.74
C ILE A 72 -20.98 -16.02 12.44
N LEU A 73 -21.75 -16.37 11.40
CA LEU A 73 -21.21 -16.74 10.10
C LEU A 73 -20.46 -15.57 9.43
N SER A 74 -21.00 -14.36 9.50
CA SER A 74 -20.34 -13.16 8.96
C SER A 74 -19.08 -12.82 9.74
N TRP A 75 -19.10 -12.97 11.08
CA TRP A 75 -17.90 -12.82 11.90
C TRP A 75 -16.78 -13.78 11.51
N LEU A 76 -17.10 -15.06 11.32
CA LEU A 76 -16.12 -16.07 10.91
C LEU A 76 -15.55 -15.77 9.53
N LEU A 77 -16.39 -15.35 8.58
CA LEU A 77 -15.94 -14.97 7.24
C LEU A 77 -14.99 -13.78 7.29
N LEU A 78 -15.35 -12.72 8.02
CA LEU A 78 -14.51 -11.53 8.18
C LEU A 78 -13.18 -11.86 8.87
N LEU A 79 -13.19 -12.75 9.87
CA LEU A 79 -11.97 -13.23 10.55
C LEU A 79 -11.03 -13.93 9.57
N VAL A 80 -11.54 -14.85 8.74
CA VAL A 80 -10.74 -15.56 7.74
C VAL A 80 -10.18 -14.58 6.71
N CYS A 81 -11.01 -13.68 6.19
CA CYS A 81 -10.58 -12.63 5.27
C CYS A 81 -9.49 -11.74 5.88
N TYR A 82 -9.61 -11.39 7.16
CA TYR A 82 -8.64 -10.58 7.89
C TYR A 82 -7.28 -11.26 8.00
N VAL A 83 -7.23 -12.55 8.32
CA VAL A 83 -5.97 -13.33 8.39
C VAL A 83 -5.28 -13.36 7.02
N VAL A 84 -6.05 -13.58 5.95
CA VAL A 84 -5.55 -13.56 4.57
C VAL A 84 -4.98 -12.18 4.23
N LEU A 85 -5.71 -11.11 4.55
CA LEU A 85 -5.28 -9.73 4.32
C LEU A 85 -3.96 -9.39 5.03
N ILE A 86 -3.83 -9.76 6.31
CA ILE A 86 -2.58 -9.57 7.05
C ILE A 86 -1.43 -10.26 6.34
N TYR A 87 -1.57 -11.55 6.04
CA TYR A 87 -0.50 -12.33 5.41
C TYR A 87 0.00 -11.67 4.12
N PHE A 88 -0.91 -11.33 3.21
CA PHE A 88 -0.54 -10.70 1.94
C PHE A 88 0.03 -9.29 2.10
N SER A 89 -0.52 -8.49 3.03
CA SER A 89 0.01 -7.16 3.34
C SER A 89 1.48 -7.24 3.78
N PHE A 90 1.83 -8.20 4.64
CA PHE A 90 3.20 -8.43 5.08
C PHE A 90 4.09 -8.90 3.93
N VAL A 91 3.64 -9.84 3.10
CA VAL A 91 4.41 -10.33 1.95
C VAL A 91 4.75 -9.20 0.97
N ILE A 92 3.78 -8.34 0.64
CA ILE A 92 3.99 -7.20 -0.27
C ILE A 92 5.00 -6.21 0.32
N MET A 93 4.89 -5.91 1.62
CA MET A 93 5.79 -5.01 2.32
C MET A 93 7.23 -5.55 2.40
N ILE A 94 7.39 -6.83 2.73
CA ILE A 94 8.70 -7.50 2.74
C ILE A 94 9.35 -7.42 1.35
N ARG A 95 8.60 -7.68 0.29
CA ARG A 95 9.11 -7.62 -1.10
C ARG A 95 9.49 -6.20 -1.53
N ARG A 96 8.82 -5.18 -0.98
CA ARG A 96 9.19 -3.78 -1.21
C ARG A 96 10.44 -3.38 -0.41
N LEU A 97 10.56 -3.86 0.83
CA LEU A 97 11.77 -3.69 1.64
C LEU A 97 12.99 -4.36 0.99
N HIS A 98 12.81 -5.56 0.45
CA HIS A 98 13.84 -6.25 -0.32
C HIS A 98 14.25 -5.47 -1.58
N ASP A 99 13.35 -4.71 -2.20
CA ASP A 99 13.70 -3.85 -3.34
C ASP A 99 14.59 -2.65 -2.94
N LEU A 100 14.44 -2.19 -1.70
CA LEU A 100 15.29 -1.17 -1.05
C LEU A 100 16.57 -1.76 -0.43
N ASP A 101 16.85 -3.05 -0.66
CA ASP A 101 17.95 -3.80 -0.06
C ASP A 101 17.93 -3.84 1.48
N GLN A 102 16.73 -3.70 2.06
CA GLN A 102 16.49 -3.73 3.50
C GLN A 102 15.96 -5.09 3.96
N SER A 103 16.13 -5.38 5.24
CA SER A 103 15.60 -6.61 5.83
C SER A 103 14.07 -6.61 5.92
N GLY A 104 13.44 -7.76 5.63
CA GLY A 104 12.00 -7.95 5.79
C GLY A 104 11.50 -7.78 7.23
N TRP A 105 12.38 -7.83 8.23
CA TRP A 105 12.04 -7.61 9.64
C TRP A 105 11.49 -6.20 9.91
N LEU A 106 11.86 -5.20 9.09
CA LEU A 106 11.30 -3.85 9.21
C LEU A 106 9.78 -3.83 8.99
N SER A 107 9.20 -4.85 8.35
CA SER A 107 7.76 -4.99 8.20
C SER A 107 7.03 -5.10 9.56
N LEU A 108 7.68 -5.58 10.62
CA LEU A 108 7.08 -5.65 11.96
C LEU A 108 6.76 -4.27 12.55
N LEU A 109 7.42 -3.20 12.07
CA LEU A 109 7.12 -1.83 12.49
C LEU A 109 5.68 -1.41 12.12
N ASN A 110 5.00 -2.15 11.23
CA ASN A 110 3.59 -1.94 10.93
C ASN A 110 2.68 -2.11 12.16
N PHE A 111 3.10 -2.87 13.19
CA PHE A 111 2.35 -2.99 14.45
C PHE A 111 2.53 -1.79 15.39
N VAL A 112 3.48 -0.90 15.12
CA VAL A 112 3.77 0.27 15.96
C VAL A 112 3.28 1.52 15.22
N PRO A 113 2.19 2.18 15.66
CA PRO A 113 1.52 3.24 14.88
C PRO A 113 2.44 4.36 14.40
N LEU A 114 3.30 4.90 15.28
CA LEU A 114 4.23 5.97 14.90
C LEU A 114 5.32 5.48 13.94
N ALA A 115 5.87 4.30 14.17
CA ALA A 115 6.92 3.74 13.30
C ALA A 115 6.35 3.34 11.93
N ASN A 116 5.10 2.92 11.88
CA ASN A 116 4.41 2.58 10.64
C ASN A 116 4.32 3.78 9.69
N VAL A 117 4.00 4.98 10.20
CA VAL A 117 3.96 6.20 9.36
C VAL A 117 5.33 6.46 8.73
N GLY A 118 6.41 6.39 9.51
CA GLY A 118 7.78 6.55 9.01
C GLY A 118 8.15 5.48 7.97
N LEU A 119 7.75 4.24 8.20
CA LEU A 119 7.97 3.13 7.28
C LEU A 119 7.24 3.34 5.95
N ILE A 120 5.96 3.74 5.97
CA ILE A 120 5.16 3.99 4.76
C ILE A 120 5.80 5.11 3.93
N VAL A 121 6.19 6.22 4.56
CA VAL A 121 6.90 7.31 3.90
C VAL A 121 8.19 6.80 3.26
N TYR A 122 8.99 6.01 3.99
CA TYR A 122 10.20 5.41 3.47
C TYR A 122 9.94 4.52 2.24
N LEU A 123 8.91 3.68 2.28
CA LEU A 123 8.56 2.77 1.18
C LEU A 123 8.05 3.48 -0.08
N ILE A 124 7.39 4.64 0.08
CA ILE A 124 6.82 5.41 -1.03
C ILE A 124 7.88 6.27 -1.73
N PHE A 125 8.71 6.98 -0.97
CA PHE A 125 9.60 8.02 -1.53
C PHE A 125 10.95 7.47 -2.01
N PHE A 126 11.48 6.41 -1.39
CA PHE A 126 12.82 5.93 -1.74
C PHE A 126 12.81 5.06 -3.00
N LYS A 127 13.74 5.31 -3.92
CA LYS A 127 13.91 4.48 -5.12
C LYS A 127 14.52 3.13 -4.75
N GLY A 128 14.02 2.06 -5.38
CA GLY A 128 14.65 0.73 -5.29
C GLY A 128 16.05 0.70 -5.89
N SER A 129 16.83 -0.32 -5.52
CA SER A 129 18.19 -0.52 -6.05
C SER A 129 18.20 -0.71 -7.58
N GLU A 130 19.07 0.02 -8.29
CA GLU A 130 19.10 0.04 -9.76
C GLU A 130 19.69 -1.23 -10.40
N GLY A 131 20.49 -1.99 -9.64
CA GLY A 131 21.13 -3.24 -10.07
C GLY A 131 20.57 -4.49 -9.39
N SER A 132 21.22 -5.64 -9.61
CA SER A 132 20.95 -6.85 -8.82
C SER A 132 21.34 -6.62 -7.36
N ASN A 133 20.48 -7.01 -6.43
CA ASN A 133 20.75 -6.95 -5.00
C ASN A 133 20.76 -8.36 -4.39
N ARG A 134 20.93 -8.45 -3.07
CA ARG A 134 20.97 -9.74 -2.34
C ARG A 134 19.67 -10.56 -2.43
N TYR A 135 18.58 -9.94 -2.85
CA TYR A 135 17.25 -10.53 -3.00
C TYR A 135 16.89 -10.82 -4.47
N GLY A 136 17.80 -10.57 -5.41
CA GLY A 136 17.69 -10.92 -6.82
C GLY A 136 17.68 -9.73 -7.80
N PRO A 137 17.46 -10.02 -9.10
CA PRO A 137 17.39 -8.99 -10.13
C PRO A 137 16.11 -8.15 -10.01
N PRO A 138 16.12 -6.90 -10.47
CA PRO A 138 14.92 -6.06 -10.50
C PRO A 138 13.88 -6.66 -11.45
N ARG A 139 12.64 -6.85 -10.96
CA ARG A 139 11.50 -7.29 -11.78
C ARG A 139 10.76 -6.07 -12.33
N PRO A 140 10.52 -5.94 -13.64
CA PRO A 140 9.67 -4.88 -14.17
C PRO A 140 8.20 -5.10 -13.77
N ALA A 141 7.47 -4.00 -13.51
CA ALA A 141 6.03 -4.07 -13.24
C ALA A 141 5.25 -4.50 -14.49
N LEU A 142 4.30 -5.42 -14.32
CA LEU A 142 3.40 -5.81 -15.41
C LEU A 142 2.48 -4.64 -15.81
N GLY A 143 1.96 -4.65 -17.04
CA GLY A 143 1.07 -3.59 -17.53
C GLY A 143 -0.16 -3.38 -16.64
N TRP A 144 -0.80 -4.48 -16.20
CA TRP A 144 -1.95 -4.41 -15.29
C TRP A 144 -1.58 -3.87 -13.90
N GLU A 145 -0.37 -4.17 -13.39
CA GLU A 145 0.11 -3.66 -12.10
C GLU A 145 0.21 -2.12 -12.15
N LYS A 146 0.63 -1.57 -13.30
CA LYS A 146 0.68 -0.11 -13.51
C LYS A 146 -0.71 0.51 -13.54
N VAL A 147 -1.66 -0.11 -14.24
CA VAL A 147 -3.05 0.37 -14.30
C VAL A 147 -3.66 0.39 -12.90
N MET A 148 -3.51 -0.71 -12.15
CA MET A 148 -3.98 -0.82 -10.77
C MET A 148 -3.30 0.19 -9.84
N ALA A 149 -2.01 0.45 -10.03
CA ALA A 149 -1.29 1.44 -9.23
C ALA A 149 -1.85 2.86 -9.44
N TRP A 150 -2.07 3.27 -10.70
CA TRP A 150 -2.60 4.59 -11.00
C TRP A 150 -4.05 4.74 -10.55
N SER A 151 -4.89 3.72 -10.75
CA SER A 151 -6.26 3.74 -10.25
C SER A 151 -6.29 3.84 -8.73
N TYR A 152 -5.41 3.14 -8.03
CA TYR A 152 -5.32 3.19 -6.58
C TYR A 152 -4.91 4.57 -6.06
N ILE A 153 -3.90 5.20 -6.67
CA ILE A 153 -3.49 6.56 -6.32
C ILE A 153 -4.65 7.54 -6.51
N LEU A 154 -5.39 7.43 -7.63
CA LEU A 154 -6.58 8.24 -7.88
C LEU A 154 -7.65 8.04 -6.82
N VAL A 155 -7.97 6.78 -6.48
CA VAL A 155 -8.95 6.45 -5.44
C VAL A 155 -8.53 6.99 -4.07
N MET A 156 -7.24 6.90 -3.71
CA MET A 156 -6.72 7.46 -2.46
C MET A 156 -6.92 8.97 -2.37
N ILE A 157 -6.66 9.71 -3.46
CA ILE A 157 -6.89 11.16 -3.52
C ILE A 157 -8.39 11.46 -3.35
N LEU A 158 -9.26 10.76 -4.08
CA LEU A 158 -10.71 10.93 -3.97
C LEU A 158 -11.22 10.60 -2.57
N ALA A 159 -10.70 9.56 -1.94
CA ALA A 159 -11.07 9.15 -0.58
C ALA A 159 -10.65 10.21 0.46
N VAL A 160 -9.46 10.80 0.33
CA VAL A 160 -9.02 11.90 1.20
C VAL A 160 -9.95 13.11 1.05
N VAL A 161 -10.27 13.52 -0.18
CA VAL A 161 -11.20 14.64 -0.44
C VAL A 161 -12.58 14.34 0.14
N ALA A 162 -13.17 13.18 -0.18
CA ALA A 162 -14.48 12.78 0.34
C ALA A 162 -14.50 12.71 1.88
N GLY A 163 -13.44 12.19 2.50
CA GLY A 163 -13.28 12.15 3.95
C GLY A 163 -13.24 13.54 4.59
N THR A 164 -12.48 14.48 4.01
CA THR A 164 -12.45 15.87 4.50
C THR A 164 -13.80 16.57 4.35
N MET A 165 -14.51 16.33 3.24
CA MET A 165 -15.86 16.86 3.03
C MET A 165 -16.88 16.28 4.02
N PHE A 166 -16.82 14.97 4.27
CA PHE A 166 -17.68 14.30 5.24
C PHE A 166 -17.43 14.82 6.67
N ALA A 167 -16.16 14.98 7.06
CA ALA A 167 -15.79 15.53 8.36
C ALA A 167 -16.28 16.98 8.54
N ALA A 168 -16.12 17.83 7.51
CA ALA A 168 -16.63 19.20 7.53
C ALA A 168 -18.16 19.25 7.61
N TYR A 169 -18.85 18.39 6.85
CA TYR A 169 -20.30 18.24 6.94
C TYR A 169 -20.72 17.84 8.35
N PHE A 170 -20.09 16.83 8.95
CA PHE A 170 -20.41 16.37 10.30
C PHE A 170 -20.12 17.44 11.36
N ALA A 171 -19.01 18.18 11.24
CA ALA A 171 -18.69 19.30 12.13
C ALA A 171 -19.75 20.41 12.09
N SER A 172 -20.34 20.67 10.92
CA SER A 172 -21.44 21.64 10.78
C SER A 172 -22.74 21.20 11.47
N GLN A 173 -22.92 19.89 11.71
CA GLN A 173 -24.09 19.33 12.39
C GLN A 173 -23.91 19.28 13.93
N MET A 174 -22.70 19.53 14.45
CA MET A 174 -22.49 19.57 15.89
C MET A 174 -23.19 20.80 16.48
N PRO A 175 -24.02 20.65 17.54
CA PRO A 175 -24.60 21.80 18.24
C PRO A 175 -23.47 22.72 18.72
N GLN A 176 -23.52 23.99 18.34
CA GLN A 176 -22.60 25.00 18.88
C GLN A 176 -22.85 25.09 20.39
N THR A 177 -21.86 24.72 21.22
CA THR A 177 -21.92 24.96 22.66
C THR A 177 -22.05 26.46 22.88
N LEU A 178 -23.19 26.91 23.41
CA LEU A 178 -23.48 28.34 23.61
C LEU A 178 -22.41 28.97 24.53
N PRO A 179 -21.75 30.07 24.12
CA PRO A 179 -20.76 30.74 24.95
C PRO A 179 -21.45 31.53 26.05
N GLU A 180 -21.14 31.20 27.31
CA GLU A 180 -21.06 32.01 28.54
C GLU A 180 -22.16 33.05 28.91
N GLN A 181 -23.15 33.34 28.06
CA GLN A 181 -24.17 34.37 28.31
C GLN A 181 -25.19 33.99 29.39
N GLN A 182 -25.21 32.72 29.83
CA GLN A 182 -26.00 32.31 30.99
C GLN A 182 -25.26 32.52 32.32
N PHE A 183 -23.93 32.69 32.33
CA PHE A 183 -23.17 32.94 33.57
C PHE A 183 -23.21 34.41 33.99
N GLU A 184 -23.35 35.36 33.06
CA GLU A 184 -23.44 36.80 33.38
C GLU A 184 -24.84 37.25 33.81
N SER A 185 -25.88 36.44 33.61
CA SER A 185 -27.24 36.77 34.06
C SER A 185 -27.56 36.29 35.49
N GLU A 186 -26.65 35.56 36.14
CA GLU A 186 -26.81 35.06 37.51
C GLU A 186 -25.98 35.79 38.57
N PHE A 187 -25.28 36.88 38.21
CA PHE A 187 -24.54 37.74 39.17
C PHE A 187 -25.06 39.18 39.18
#